data_AF-A0A151F9I7-F1
#
_entry.id   AF-A0A151F9I7-F1
#
_cell.length_a   1.000
_cell.length_b   1.000
_cell.length_c   1.000
_cell.angle_alpha   90.00
_cell.angle_beta   90.00
_cell.angle_gamma   90.00
#
_symmetry.space_group_name_H-M   'P 1'
#
loop_
_entity.id
_entity.type
_entity.pdbx_description
1 polymer ?
#
loop_
_entity_poly.entity_id
_entity_poly.type
_entity_poly.pdbx_seq_one_letter_code
_entity_poly.pdbx_strand_id
1 'polypeptide(L)'
;MDKNAFLKWLKINTLFFVGAFIVGSLLAVLFPDHMLGFGRRWGASVIAISRTISEPVSRKGFFVNIVIFNSFTTFIKSLLSLIFLGPLLSIAMGVFYSIGLISAFERGVTPLWHSPVLIFIEVLFSLLAMSYASALGSEIFGVLPGKKEIIDFWKENWKKAIPTQKKDWKAVFKENKKELILFIIMIFVLILVGAWVEILTI
;
A
#
# COMPACT_ATOMS: atom_id res chain seq x y z
N MET A 1 8.37 10.12 17.31
CA MET A 1 7.31 10.48 16.34
C MET A 1 6.06 10.91 17.09
N ASP A 2 5.38 11.97 16.66
CA ASP A 2 4.09 12.35 17.25
C ASP A 2 3.03 11.27 16.95
N LYS A 3 2.57 10.57 18.00
CA LYS A 3 1.51 9.54 17.90
C LYS A 3 0.23 10.11 17.29
N ASN A 4 -0.09 11.37 17.57
CA ASN A 4 -1.27 12.03 17.01
C ASN A 4 -1.13 12.27 15.51
N ALA A 5 0.08 12.58 15.03
CA ALA A 5 0.34 12.70 13.60
C ALA A 5 0.14 11.36 12.89
N PHE A 6 0.70 10.28 13.42
CA PHE A 6 0.50 8.93 12.87
C PHE A 6 -0.97 8.53 12.80
N LEU A 7 -1.73 8.69 13.89
CA LEU A 7 -3.14 8.32 13.93
C LEU A 7 -3.99 9.14 12.94
N LYS A 8 -3.68 10.43 12.76
CA LYS A 8 -4.34 11.27 11.77
C LYS A 8 -4.02 10.80 10.35
N TRP A 9 -2.77 10.46 10.04
CA TRP A 9 -2.40 9.90 8.75
C TRP A 9 -3.04 8.55 8.48
N LEU A 10 -3.11 7.68 9.49
CA LEU A 10 -3.82 6.41 9.40
C LEU A 10 -5.29 6.64 9.04
N LYS A 11 -5.97 7.56 9.75
CA LYS A 11 -7.36 7.92 9.44
C LYS A 11 -7.52 8.45 8.01
N ILE A 12 -6.63 9.34 7.57
CA ILE A 12 -6.68 9.90 6.20
C ILE A 12 -6.48 8.79 5.17
N ASN A 13 -5.39 8.02 5.26
CA ASN A 13 -5.09 6.93 4.32
C ASN A 13 -6.21 5.88 4.28
N THR A 14 -6.76 5.50 5.43
CA THR A 14 -7.92 4.59 5.50
C THR A 14 -9.14 5.20 4.81
N LEU A 15 -9.47 6.47 5.05
CA LEU A 15 -10.61 7.13 4.40
C LEU A 15 -10.45 7.18 2.86
N PHE A 16 -9.27 7.55 2.39
CA PHE A 16 -8.96 7.58 0.96
C PHE A 16 -8.99 6.19 0.33
N PHE A 17 -8.46 5.17 1.02
CA PHE A 17 -8.52 3.78 0.60
C PHE A 17 -9.97 3.28 0.51
N VAL A 18 -10.74 3.41 1.59
CA VAL A 18 -12.13 2.93 1.65
C VAL A 18 -13.00 3.65 0.64
N GLY A 19 -12.87 4.98 0.53
CA GLY A 19 -13.61 5.76 -0.46
C GLY A 19 -13.30 5.31 -1.90
N ALA A 20 -12.01 5.15 -2.23
CA ALA A 20 -11.60 4.67 -3.55
C ALA A 20 -12.00 3.22 -3.81
N PHE A 21 -11.98 2.37 -2.78
CA PHE A 21 -12.44 0.98 -2.87
C PHE A 21 -13.93 0.92 -3.18
N ILE A 22 -14.77 1.66 -2.45
CA ILE A 22 -16.23 1.71 -2.69
C ILE A 22 -16.52 2.22 -4.11
N VAL A 23 -15.89 3.34 -4.50
CA VAL A 23 -16.08 3.91 -5.84
C VAL A 23 -15.61 2.94 -6.91
N GLY A 24 -14.45 2.31 -6.73
CA GLY A 24 -13.92 1.31 -7.65
C GLY A 24 -14.82 0.08 -7.77
N SER A 25 -15.40 -0.38 -6.67
CA SER A 25 -16.39 -1.47 -6.65
C SER A 25 -17.66 -1.08 -7.40
N LEU A 26 -18.21 0.11 -7.17
CA LEU A 26 -19.38 0.60 -7.90
C LEU A 26 -19.11 0.69 -9.41
N LEU A 27 -17.95 1.23 -9.80
CA LEU A 27 -17.55 1.30 -11.19
C LEU A 27 -17.36 -0.08 -11.81
N ALA A 28 -16.82 -1.05 -11.07
CA ALA A 28 -16.65 -2.42 -11.52
C ALA A 28 -17.99 -3.14 -11.76
N VAL A 29 -19.01 -2.85 -10.94
CA VAL A 29 -20.37 -3.38 -11.13
C VAL A 29 -21.11 -2.70 -12.29
N LEU A 30 -21.00 -1.37 -12.41
CA LEU A 30 -21.70 -0.59 -13.43
C LEU A 30 -21.05 -0.70 -14.82
N PHE A 31 -19.73 -0.88 -14.88
CA PHE A 31 -18.95 -0.89 -16.12
C PHE A 31 -17.93 -2.05 -16.13
N PRO A 32 -18.38 -3.31 -16.04
CA PRO A 32 -17.51 -4.47 -15.86
C PRO A 32 -16.48 -4.62 -16.98
N ASP A 33 -16.85 -4.47 -18.25
CA ASP A 33 -15.94 -4.62 -19.39
C ASP A 33 -14.77 -3.61 -19.36
N HIS A 34 -15.06 -2.36 -18.98
CA HIS A 34 -14.06 -1.30 -18.91
C HIS A 34 -13.09 -1.54 -17.75
N MET A 35 -13.62 -1.97 -16.60
CA MET A 35 -12.84 -2.22 -15.40
C MET A 35 -12.03 -3.51 -15.51
N LEU A 36 -12.54 -4.54 -16.19
CA LEU A 36 -11.80 -5.74 -16.57
C LEU A 36 -10.71 -5.43 -17.59
N GLY A 37 -10.98 -4.58 -18.59
CA GLY A 37 -9.98 -4.12 -19.54
C GLY A 37 -8.83 -3.36 -18.87
N PHE A 38 -9.17 -2.45 -17.94
CA PHE A 38 -8.20 -1.74 -17.10
C PHE A 38 -7.39 -2.70 -16.23
N GLY A 39 -8.07 -3.60 -15.51
CA GLY A 39 -7.45 -4.63 -14.66
C GLY A 39 -6.56 -5.61 -15.43
N ARG A 40 -6.93 -5.98 -16.67
CA ARG A 40 -6.12 -6.85 -17.55
C ARG A 40 -4.83 -6.18 -17.99
N ARG A 41 -4.88 -4.91 -18.42
CA ARG A 41 -3.68 -4.15 -18.84
C ARG A 41 -2.73 -3.98 -17.66
N TRP A 42 -3.28 -3.68 -16.49
CA TRP A 42 -2.50 -3.52 -15.27
C TRP A 42 -1.94 -4.86 -14.75
N GLY A 43 -2.77 -5.90 -14.72
CA GLY A 43 -2.38 -7.26 -14.33
C GLY A 43 -1.33 -7.85 -15.26
N ALA A 44 -1.38 -7.56 -16.56
CA ALA A 44 -0.32 -7.93 -17.51
C ALA A 44 1.02 -7.30 -17.15
N SER A 45 1.05 -6.04 -16.67
CA SER A 45 2.27 -5.40 -16.18
C SER A 45 2.82 -6.06 -14.92
N VAL A 46 1.94 -6.47 -13.98
CA VAL A 46 2.35 -7.17 -12.76
C VAL A 46 2.86 -8.58 -13.08
N ILE A 47 2.18 -9.30 -13.97
CA ILE A 47 2.58 -10.64 -14.44
C ILE A 47 3.89 -10.58 -15.23
N ALA A 48 4.13 -9.55 -16.02
CA ALA A 48 5.40 -9.37 -16.72
C ALA A 48 6.57 -9.24 -15.74
N ILE A 49 6.37 -8.55 -14.61
CA ILE A 49 7.36 -8.43 -13.53
C ILE A 49 7.50 -9.74 -12.74
N SER A 50 6.40 -10.48 -12.54
CA SER A 50 6.45 -11.75 -11.80
C SER A 50 7.07 -12.89 -12.61
N ARG A 51 6.88 -12.92 -13.95
CA ARG A 51 7.45 -13.94 -14.85
C ARG A 51 8.98 -13.91 -14.95
N THR A 52 9.61 -12.79 -14.58
CA THR A 52 11.07 -12.70 -14.44
C THR A 52 11.61 -13.41 -13.20
N ILE A 53 10.74 -13.88 -12.30
CA ILE A 53 11.13 -14.53 -11.05
C ILE A 53 10.73 -16.00 -11.16
N SER A 54 11.71 -16.88 -11.02
CA SER A 54 11.53 -18.33 -11.18
C SER A 54 10.41 -18.87 -10.29
N GLU A 55 9.56 -19.73 -10.87
CA GLU A 55 8.49 -20.39 -10.12
C GLU A 55 9.11 -21.24 -9.00
N PRO A 56 8.66 -21.07 -7.75
CA PRO A 56 9.24 -21.79 -6.62
C PRO A 56 8.87 -23.28 -6.67
N VAL A 57 9.90 -24.14 -6.65
CA VAL A 57 9.76 -25.60 -6.77
C VAL A 57 9.29 -26.29 -5.47
N SER A 58 9.14 -25.54 -4.36
CA SER A 58 8.73 -26.09 -3.06
C SER A 58 7.89 -25.11 -2.25
N ARG A 59 7.09 -25.61 -1.30
CA ARG A 59 6.34 -24.78 -0.33
C ARG A 59 7.24 -23.79 0.42
N LYS A 60 8.44 -24.22 0.80
CA LYS A 60 9.45 -23.33 1.41
C LYS A 60 9.88 -22.22 0.44
N GLY A 61 10.11 -22.55 -0.83
CA GLY A 61 10.40 -21.57 -1.87
C GLY A 61 9.25 -20.58 -2.07
N PHE A 62 8.00 -21.06 -2.04
CA PHE A 62 6.81 -20.22 -2.17
C PHE A 62 6.70 -19.23 -0.99
N PHE A 63 6.90 -19.71 0.24
CA PHE A 63 6.89 -18.87 1.44
C PHE A 63 7.95 -17.75 1.35
N VAL A 64 9.19 -18.10 1.00
CA VAL A 64 10.29 -17.15 0.88
C VAL A 64 9.98 -16.11 -0.20
N ASN A 65 9.44 -16.55 -1.34
CA ASN A 65 9.05 -15.63 -2.42
C ASN A 65 7.96 -14.65 -1.97
N ILE A 66 6.90 -15.12 -1.31
CA ILE A 66 5.85 -14.23 -0.75
C ILE A 66 6.47 -13.19 0.18
N VAL A 67 7.31 -13.62 1.12
CA VAL A 67 7.95 -12.71 2.08
C VAL A 67 8.81 -11.67 1.36
N ILE A 68 9.59 -12.06 0.36
CA ILE A 68 10.43 -11.13 -0.42
C ILE A 68 9.56 -10.13 -1.19
N PHE A 69 8.55 -10.61 -1.92
CA PHE A 69 7.68 -9.74 -2.72
C PHE A 69 6.88 -8.78 -1.84
N ASN A 70 6.29 -9.26 -0.74
CA ASN A 70 5.55 -8.41 0.19
C ASN A 70 6.46 -7.41 0.90
N SER A 71 7.70 -7.79 1.23
CA SER A 71 8.68 -6.85 1.78
C SER A 71 9.07 -5.78 0.77
N PHE A 72 9.35 -6.17 -0.48
CA PHE A 72 9.76 -5.26 -1.54
C PHE A 72 8.63 -4.28 -1.92
N THR A 73 7.42 -4.78 -2.11
CA THR A 73 6.25 -3.94 -2.43
C THR A 73 5.93 -3.00 -1.27
N THR A 74 6.00 -3.46 -0.01
CA THR A 74 5.81 -2.62 1.17
C THR A 74 6.88 -1.55 1.29
N PHE A 75 8.14 -1.88 0.99
CA PHE A 75 9.24 -0.91 0.95
C PHE A 75 8.99 0.17 -0.11
N ILE A 76 8.63 -0.22 -1.34
CA ILE A 76 8.27 0.74 -2.40
C ILE A 76 7.10 1.61 -1.98
N LYS A 77 6.02 1.02 -1.46
CA LYS A 77 4.84 1.76 -0.97
C LYS A 77 5.21 2.76 0.13
N SER A 78 6.12 2.39 1.03
CA SER A 78 6.62 3.29 2.09
C SER A 78 7.43 4.43 1.50
N LEU A 79 8.36 4.15 0.57
CA LEU A 79 9.17 5.19 -0.07
C LEU A 79 8.31 6.18 -0.86
N LEU A 80 7.34 5.67 -1.62
CA LEU A 80 6.37 6.50 -2.32
C LEU A 80 5.50 7.27 -1.33
N SER A 81 5.04 6.68 -0.24
CA SER A 81 4.21 7.41 0.74
C SER A 81 4.98 8.46 1.52
N LEU A 82 6.29 8.27 1.70
CA LEU A 82 7.18 9.28 2.27
C LEU A 82 7.18 10.53 1.39
N ILE A 83 7.37 10.36 0.08
CA ILE A 83 7.46 11.45 -0.91
C ILE A 83 6.07 12.03 -1.25
N PHE A 84 5.10 11.14 -1.48
CA PHE A 84 3.76 11.47 -1.97
C PHE A 84 2.69 11.59 -0.86
N LEU A 85 3.12 11.60 0.41
CA LEU A 85 2.31 11.71 1.61
C LEU A 85 1.28 10.62 1.87
N GLY A 86 1.11 9.59 1.03
CA GLY A 86 0.28 8.39 1.31
C GLY A 86 -1.14 8.34 0.71
N PRO A 87 -1.96 9.42 0.72
CA PRO A 87 -3.34 9.38 0.21
C PRO A 87 -3.46 9.00 -1.26
N LEU A 88 -2.56 9.50 -2.11
CA LEU A 88 -2.56 9.16 -3.54
C LEU A 88 -2.36 7.67 -3.75
N LEU A 89 -1.45 7.07 -3.00
CA LEU A 89 -1.18 5.64 -3.08
C LEU A 89 -2.33 4.82 -2.46
N SER A 90 -2.96 5.34 -1.40
CA SER A 90 -4.15 4.74 -0.79
C SER A 90 -5.33 4.69 -1.75
N ILE A 91 -5.54 5.73 -2.57
CA ILE A 91 -6.54 5.72 -3.66
C ILE A 91 -6.22 4.62 -4.67
N ALA A 92 -4.98 4.60 -5.19
CA ALA A 92 -4.58 3.62 -6.20
C ALA A 92 -4.74 2.17 -5.68
N MET A 93 -4.39 1.94 -4.42
CA MET A 93 -4.62 0.66 -3.75
C MET A 93 -6.11 0.32 -3.59
N GLY A 94 -6.96 1.27 -3.18
CA GLY A 94 -8.40 1.04 -3.06
C GLY A 94 -9.02 0.62 -4.40
N VAL A 95 -8.65 1.31 -5.49
CA VAL A 95 -9.06 0.94 -6.85
C VAL A 95 -8.52 -0.44 -7.23
N PHE A 96 -7.25 -0.72 -6.95
CA PHE A 96 -6.63 -2.02 -7.27
C PHE A 96 -7.35 -3.19 -6.59
N TYR A 97 -7.55 -3.12 -5.28
CA TYR A 97 -8.20 -4.21 -4.54
C TYR A 97 -9.69 -4.34 -4.86
N SER A 98 -10.38 -3.24 -5.18
CA SER A 98 -11.79 -3.32 -5.60
C SER A 98 -11.94 -4.00 -6.95
N ILE A 99 -11.12 -3.64 -7.95
CA ILE A 99 -11.11 -4.32 -9.26
C ILE A 99 -10.72 -5.78 -9.10
N GLY A 100 -9.67 -6.07 -8.33
CA GLY A 100 -9.22 -7.44 -8.07
C GLY A 100 -10.33 -8.32 -7.49
N LEU A 101 -11.02 -7.84 -6.47
CA LEU A 101 -12.09 -8.58 -5.80
C LEU A 101 -13.32 -8.75 -6.70
N ILE A 102 -13.82 -7.68 -7.31
CA ILE A 102 -15.04 -7.73 -8.14
C ILE A 102 -14.82 -8.50 -9.44
N SER A 103 -13.65 -8.33 -10.07
CA SER A 103 -13.32 -9.06 -11.30
C SER A 103 -13.18 -10.56 -11.13
N ALA A 104 -12.97 -11.06 -9.90
CA ALA A 104 -12.99 -12.50 -9.63
C ALA A 104 -14.41 -13.05 -9.79
N PHE A 105 -15.39 -12.38 -9.17
CA PHE A 105 -16.80 -12.74 -9.28
C PHE A 105 -17.32 -12.69 -10.73
N GLU A 106 -16.98 -11.64 -11.48
CA GLU A 106 -17.37 -11.49 -12.90
C GLU A 106 -16.76 -12.57 -13.81
N ARG A 107 -15.60 -13.13 -13.44
CA ARG A 107 -14.97 -14.24 -14.17
C ARG A 107 -15.54 -15.61 -13.81
N GLY A 108 -16.58 -15.66 -12.98
CA GLY A 108 -17.13 -16.92 -12.45
C GLY A 108 -16.18 -17.63 -11.49
N VAL A 109 -15.11 -16.95 -11.04
CA VAL A 109 -14.16 -17.50 -10.06
C VAL A 109 -14.64 -17.08 -8.69
N THR A 110 -15.24 -18.01 -7.95
CA THR A 110 -15.54 -17.80 -6.54
C THR A 110 -14.21 -17.62 -5.81
N PRO A 111 -13.92 -16.44 -5.23
CA PRO A 111 -12.71 -16.28 -4.44
C PRO A 111 -12.74 -17.29 -3.31
N LEU A 112 -11.63 -17.98 -3.10
CA LEU A 112 -11.51 -18.89 -1.97
C LEU A 112 -11.76 -18.11 -0.67
N TRP A 113 -12.34 -18.75 0.34
CA TRP A 113 -12.75 -18.08 1.59
C TRP A 113 -11.59 -17.35 2.29
N HIS A 114 -10.34 -17.74 2.02
CA HIS A 114 -9.13 -17.11 2.54
C HIS A 114 -8.66 -15.90 1.71
N SER A 115 -9.14 -15.70 0.48
CA SER A 115 -8.74 -14.56 -0.36
C SER A 115 -9.12 -13.20 0.26
N PRO A 116 -10.33 -13.02 0.85
CA PRO A 116 -10.65 -11.79 1.59
C PRO A 116 -9.77 -11.57 2.82
N VAL A 117 -9.38 -12.66 3.52
CA VAL A 117 -8.50 -12.58 4.70
C VAL A 117 -7.09 -12.13 4.30
N LEU A 118 -6.54 -12.69 3.22
CA LEU A 118 -5.25 -12.29 2.68
C LEU A 118 -5.26 -10.83 2.21
N ILE A 119 -6.29 -10.42 1.45
CA ILE A 119 -6.49 -9.01 1.05
C ILE A 119 -6.55 -8.10 2.28
N PHE A 120 -7.29 -8.49 3.33
CA PHE A 120 -7.39 -7.71 4.55
C PHE A 120 -6.03 -7.54 5.25
N ILE A 121 -5.25 -8.61 5.39
CA ILE A 121 -3.91 -8.57 5.98
C ILE A 121 -2.99 -7.65 5.15
N GLU A 122 -3.01 -7.79 3.82
CA GLU A 122 -2.21 -6.97 2.91
C GLU A 122 -2.54 -5.48 2.99
N VAL A 123 -3.83 -5.16 3.00
CA VAL A 123 -4.33 -3.80 3.16
C VAL A 123 -3.89 -3.24 4.52
N LEU A 124 -3.96 -4.04 5.59
CA LEU A 124 -3.59 -3.61 6.93
C LEU A 124 -2.11 -3.22 7.02
N PHE A 125 -1.17 -4.12 6.64
CA PHE A 125 0.25 -3.78 6.72
C PHE A 125 0.63 -2.67 5.74
N SER A 126 -0.03 -2.60 4.57
CA SER A 126 0.21 -1.52 3.61
C SER A 126 -0.27 -0.17 4.16
N LEU A 127 -1.48 -0.08 4.73
CA LEU A 127 -1.99 1.16 5.32
C LEU A 127 -1.12 1.62 6.50
N LEU A 128 -0.67 0.69 7.34
CA LEU A 128 0.28 1.01 8.41
C LEU A 128 1.58 1.59 7.84
N ALA A 129 2.16 0.92 6.84
CA ALA A 129 3.43 1.31 6.20
C ALA A 129 3.34 2.69 5.56
N MET A 130 2.29 2.93 4.78
CA MET A 130 2.02 4.21 4.17
C MET A 130 1.81 5.29 5.22
N SER A 131 1.04 5.04 6.28
CA SER A 131 0.73 6.04 7.31
C SER A 131 1.92 6.41 8.18
N TYR A 132 2.78 5.44 8.48
CA TYR A 132 4.04 5.70 9.16
C TYR A 132 4.98 6.53 8.27
N ALA A 133 5.09 6.18 6.99
CA ALA A 133 5.87 6.95 6.03
C ALA A 133 5.32 8.37 5.82
N SER A 134 3.99 8.55 5.77
CA SER A 134 3.33 9.87 5.74
C SER A 134 3.65 10.71 6.97
N ALA A 135 3.66 10.09 8.15
CA ALA A 135 3.99 10.77 9.41
C ALA A 135 5.46 11.22 9.43
N LEU A 136 6.39 10.36 8.99
CA LEU A 136 7.79 10.77 8.81
C LEU A 136 7.94 11.86 7.74
N GLY A 137 7.23 11.73 6.61
CA GLY A 137 7.22 12.74 5.54
C GLY A 137 6.71 14.09 6.03
N SER A 138 5.73 14.08 6.93
CA SER A 138 5.22 15.29 7.58
C SER A 138 6.27 15.99 8.42
N GLU A 139 7.12 15.24 9.12
CA GLU A 139 8.23 15.81 9.88
C GLU A 139 9.34 16.36 8.96
N ILE A 140 9.62 15.69 7.83
CA ILE A 140 10.64 16.07 6.84
C ILE A 140 10.22 17.31 6.04
N PHE A 141 9.01 17.31 5.50
CA PHE A 141 8.48 18.35 4.60
C PHE A 141 7.65 19.41 5.34
N GLY A 142 7.37 19.19 6.63
CA GLY A 142 6.56 20.06 7.47
C GLY A 142 5.14 20.27 6.92
N VAL A 143 4.49 19.17 6.56
CA VAL A 143 3.10 19.13 6.09
C VAL A 143 2.25 18.50 7.19
N LEU A 144 1.22 19.20 7.65
CA LEU A 144 0.31 18.63 8.65
C LEU A 144 -0.73 17.72 8.00
N PRO A 145 -1.25 16.71 8.72
CA PRO A 145 -2.31 15.86 8.22
C PRO A 145 -3.62 16.66 8.12
N GLY A 146 -3.93 17.13 6.91
CA GLY A 146 -5.15 17.86 6.59
C GLY A 146 -5.33 18.06 5.09
N LYS A 147 -6.60 18.10 4.64
CA LYS A 147 -6.94 18.15 3.21
C LYS A 147 -6.34 19.39 2.53
N LYS A 148 -6.43 20.54 3.19
CA LYS A 148 -5.93 21.82 2.66
C LYS A 148 -4.41 21.79 2.54
N GLU A 149 -3.74 21.35 3.60
CA GLU A 149 -2.29 21.27 3.71
C GLU A 149 -1.69 20.32 2.68
N ILE A 150 -2.34 19.18 2.42
CA ILE A 150 -1.93 18.24 1.37
C ILE A 150 -2.07 18.87 -0.01
N ILE A 151 -3.20 19.54 -0.28
CA ILE A 151 -3.44 20.19 -1.57
C ILE A 151 -2.43 21.31 -1.81
N ASP A 152 -2.20 22.16 -0.81
CA ASP A 152 -1.28 23.28 -0.91
C ASP A 152 0.16 22.80 -1.08
N PHE A 153 0.57 21.76 -0.35
CA PHE A 153 1.86 21.09 -0.55
C PHE A 153 2.04 20.61 -2.00
N TRP A 154 1.03 19.97 -2.57
CA TRP A 154 1.11 19.49 -3.95
C TRP A 154 1.12 20.62 -4.97
N LYS A 155 0.33 21.67 -4.77
CA LYS A 155 0.36 22.86 -5.64
C LYS A 155 1.74 23.49 -5.72
N GLU A 156 2.50 23.48 -4.62
CA GLU A 156 3.85 24.03 -4.58
C GLU A 156 4.92 23.08 -5.13
N ASN A 157 4.68 21.76 -5.09
CA ASN A 157 5.70 20.74 -5.38
C ASN A 157 5.39 19.87 -6.62
N TRP A 158 4.28 20.06 -7.33
CA TRP A 158 3.85 19.16 -8.43
C TRP A 158 4.86 19.04 -9.59
N LYS A 159 5.70 20.07 -9.82
CA LYS A 159 6.74 20.05 -10.85
C LYS A 159 8.07 19.44 -10.36
N LYS A 160 8.21 19.16 -9.07
CA LYS A 160 9.47 18.71 -8.47
C LYS A 160 9.45 17.20 -8.31
N ALA A 161 10.55 16.54 -8.70
CA ALA A 161 10.72 15.10 -8.47
C ALA A 161 10.81 14.76 -6.97
N ILE A 162 11.43 15.64 -6.17
CA ILE A 162 11.51 15.54 -4.71
C ILE A 162 10.97 16.85 -4.13
N PRO A 163 9.98 16.80 -3.20
CA PRO A 163 9.44 17.98 -2.56
C PRO A 163 10.48 18.75 -1.74
N THR A 164 10.23 20.04 -1.51
CA THR A 164 11.14 20.88 -0.73
C THR A 164 11.12 20.47 0.75
N GLN A 165 12.31 20.11 1.26
CA GLN A 165 12.50 19.70 2.66
C GLN A 165 12.52 20.89 3.62
N LYS A 166 11.91 20.74 4.80
CA LYS A 166 12.00 21.71 5.91
C LYS A 166 12.98 21.23 7.00
N LYS A 167 13.18 19.92 7.12
CA LYS A 167 14.17 19.30 8.01
C LYS A 167 15.04 18.32 7.24
N ASP A 168 16.28 18.15 7.70
CA ASP A 168 17.18 17.13 7.16
C ASP A 168 16.66 15.73 7.48
N TRP A 169 16.70 14.85 6.47
CA TRP A 169 16.16 13.49 6.57
C TRP A 169 16.92 12.70 7.64
N LYS A 170 18.26 12.80 7.65
CA LYS A 170 19.08 12.03 8.59
C LYS A 170 18.76 12.40 10.03
N ALA A 171 18.53 13.69 10.30
CA ALA A 171 18.09 14.15 11.62
C ALA A 171 16.74 13.52 12.01
N VAL A 172 15.72 13.60 11.14
CA VAL A 172 14.39 13.03 11.42
C VAL A 172 14.45 11.52 11.64
N PHE A 173 15.18 10.77 10.82
CA PHE A 173 15.33 9.32 11.01
C PHE A 173 16.09 8.97 12.29
N LYS A 174 17.08 9.77 12.68
CA LYS A 174 17.83 9.57 13.94
C LYS A 174 16.95 9.82 15.16
N GLU A 175 16.14 10.88 15.13
CA GLU A 175 15.17 11.22 16.18
C GLU A 175 14.11 10.13 16.36
N ASN A 176 13.67 9.51 15.27
CA ASN A 176 12.61 8.50 15.25
C ASN A 176 13.13 7.05 15.20
N LYS A 177 14.42 6.82 15.50
CA LYS A 177 15.07 5.51 15.30
C LYS A 177 14.36 4.37 16.05
N LYS A 178 13.92 4.61 17.29
CA LYS A 178 13.28 3.57 18.11
C LYS A 178 11.93 3.16 17.52
N GLU A 179 11.11 4.14 17.15
CA GLU A 179 9.82 3.93 16.51
C GLU A 179 9.96 3.28 15.14
N LEU A 180 10.97 3.66 14.36
CA LEU A 180 11.26 3.04 13.07
C LEU A 180 11.58 1.55 13.22
N ILE A 181 12.42 1.19 14.19
CA ILE A 181 12.75 -0.22 14.47
C ILE A 181 11.49 -0.99 14.87
N LEU A 182 10.70 -0.46 15.79
CA LEU A 182 9.44 -1.09 16.21
C LEU A 182 8.48 -1.26 15.03
N PHE A 183 8.40 -0.25 14.18
CA PHE A 183 7.54 -0.26 13.00
C PHE A 183 7.99 -1.32 11.98
N ILE A 184 9.28 -1.40 11.70
CA ILE A 184 9.87 -2.43 10.82
C ILE A 184 9.56 -3.83 11.36
N ILE A 185 9.76 -4.06 12.66
CA ILE A 185 9.47 -5.36 13.29
C ILE A 185 7.98 -5.71 13.14
N MET A 186 7.09 -4.76 13.43
CA MET A 186 5.64 -4.96 13.31
C MET A 186 5.22 -5.30 11.89
N ILE A 187 5.70 -4.55 10.89
CA ILE A 187 5.42 -4.82 9.47
C ILE A 187 6.00 -6.17 9.05
N PHE A 188 7.21 -6.51 9.49
CA PHE A 188 7.83 -7.79 9.17
C PHE A 188 7.03 -8.97 9.74
N VAL A 189 6.56 -8.86 10.99
CA VAL A 189 5.68 -9.87 11.59
C VAL A 189 4.37 -10.01 10.80
N LEU A 190 3.76 -8.90 10.39
CA LEU A 190 2.53 -8.96 9.56
C LEU A 190 2.78 -9.61 8.20
N ILE A 191 3.92 -9.35 7.56
CA ILE A 191 4.33 -9.99 6.30
C ILE A 191 4.51 -11.50 6.51
N LEU A 192 5.18 -11.91 7.60
CA LEU A 192 5.35 -13.33 7.93
C LEU A 192 4.01 -14.03 8.18
N VAL A 193 3.09 -13.37 8.89
CA VAL A 193 1.73 -13.89 9.11
C VAL A 193 0.97 -13.99 7.79
N GLY A 194 1.03 -12.98 6.93
CA GLY A 194 0.42 -13.02 5.60
C GLY A 194 0.95 -14.18 4.76
N ALA A 195 2.28 -14.34 4.70
CA ALA A 195 2.92 -15.45 3.97
C ALA A 195 2.57 -16.83 4.56
N TRP A 196 2.45 -16.92 5.88
CA TRP A 196 2.04 -18.15 6.56
C TRP A 196 0.60 -18.54 6.21
N VAL A 197 -0.33 -17.58 6.26
CA VAL A 197 -1.73 -17.80 5.87
C VAL A 197 -1.82 -18.23 4.41
N GLU A 198 -1.06 -17.60 3.53
CA GLU A 198 -1.06 -17.93 2.09
C GLU A 198 -0.56 -19.36 1.83
N ILE A 199 0.49 -19.80 2.53
CA ILE A 199 1.00 -21.18 2.44
C ILE A 199 0.01 -22.21 2.96
N LEU A 200 -0.71 -21.92 4.04
CA LEU A 200 -1.73 -22.83 4.57
C LEU A 200 -2.91 -23.03 3.60
N THR A 201 -3.04 -22.11 2.63
CA THR A 201 -4.15 -22.09 1.67
C THR A 201 -3.81 -22.69 0.31
N ILE A 202 -2.57 -23.20 0.13
CA ILE A 202 -2.07 -23.88 -1.07
C ILE A 202 -1.85 -25.37 -0.79
#